data_AF-A0A2G9I9C4-F1
#
_entry.id   AF-A0A2G9I9C4-F1
#
_cell.length_a   1.000
_cell.length_b   1.000
_cell.length_c   1.000
_cell.angle_alpha   90.00
_cell.angle_beta   90.00
_cell.angle_gamma   90.00
#
_symmetry.space_group_name_H-M   'P 1'
#
loop_
_entity.id
_entity.type
_entity.pdbx_description
1 polymer ?
#
loop_
_entity_poly.entity_id
_entity_poly.type
_entity_poly.pdbx_seq_one_letter_code
_entity_poly.pdbx_strand_id
1 'polypeptide(L)'
;MVAATCYAWLLENRMRANKKEDGRKENTLEFVVPVMNIRRGKMWKQRQAAWLFHHVGLDATSLLFSNEVDLETLMMAKQLSILIVGEDILKTNGEVASGCTILTDNYCEDAYDLLQMPILKKLLLAGILLDTQNLSTSPKLSMARDAEAVQLLSVASAPNYRNTLFDQLMQDQRDNSFFEVLRRTYGKPPSDINWDIGEGKESRSSEKITSNEALVSSDDKKQDETNDARTKKVSPILGKPTPSPAKATPTKANDPSRGKNRNFFAKLFGFGSK
;
A
#
# COMPACT_ATOMS: atom_id res chain seq x y z
N MET A 1 -0.04 0.89 -1.81
CA MET A 1 -0.22 2.36 -1.73
C MET A 1 0.69 3.07 -2.72
N VAL A 2 2.01 3.03 -2.54
CA VAL A 2 2.99 3.64 -3.47
C VAL A 2 2.78 3.19 -4.92
N ALA A 3 2.74 1.88 -5.18
CA ALA A 3 2.52 1.36 -6.53
C ALA A 3 1.23 1.88 -7.18
N ALA A 4 0.13 1.98 -6.42
CA ALA A 4 -1.14 2.52 -6.93
C ALA A 4 -1.00 4.01 -7.30
N THR A 5 -0.37 4.81 -6.45
CA THR A 5 -0.10 6.23 -6.71
C THR A 5 0.75 6.42 -7.96
N CYS A 6 1.86 5.67 -8.08
CA CYS A 6 2.74 5.74 -9.23
C CYS A 6 2.05 5.27 -10.51
N TYR A 7 1.27 4.18 -10.45
CA TYR A 7 0.52 3.66 -11.59
C TYR A 7 -0.48 4.68 -12.13
N ALA A 8 -1.31 5.25 -11.26
CA ALA A 8 -2.32 6.23 -11.66
C ALA A 8 -1.68 7.46 -12.30
N TRP A 9 -0.62 8.00 -11.67
CA TRP A 9 0.10 9.16 -12.18
C TRP A 9 0.76 8.88 -13.54
N LEU A 10 1.44 7.74 -13.69
CA LEU A 10 2.09 7.34 -14.95
C LEU A 10 1.07 7.15 -16.08
N LEU A 11 -0.04 6.46 -15.78
CA LEU A 11 -1.09 6.20 -16.75
C LEU A 11 -1.74 7.50 -17.23
N GLU A 12 -2.05 8.42 -16.32
CA GLU A 12 -2.61 9.72 -16.67
C GLU A 12 -1.66 10.56 -17.54
N ASN A 13 -0.36 10.60 -17.20
CA ASN A 13 0.63 11.34 -18.00
C ASN A 13 0.82 10.73 -19.39
N ARG A 14 0.77 9.40 -19.50
CA ARG A 14 0.80 8.72 -20.80
C ARG A 14 -0.44 9.03 -21.63
N MET A 15 -1.64 8.99 -21.03
CA MET A 15 -2.87 9.37 -21.72
C MET A 15 -2.82 10.83 -22.20
N ARG A 16 -2.27 11.74 -21.39
CA ARG A 16 -2.08 13.15 -21.76
C ARG A 16 -1.07 13.33 -22.91
N ALA A 17 0.01 12.54 -22.95
CA ALA A 17 0.97 12.55 -24.04
C ALA A 17 0.32 12.09 -25.36
N ASN A 18 -0.38 10.95 -25.34
CA ASN A 18 -1.06 10.41 -26.52
C ASN A 18 -2.13 11.37 -27.07
N LYS A 19 -2.91 12.03 -26.19
CA LYS A 19 -3.92 13.02 -26.60
C LYS A 19 -3.31 14.24 -27.32
N LYS A 20 -2.05 14.59 -27.04
CA LYS A 20 -1.36 15.68 -27.75
C LYS A 20 -0.93 15.25 -29.16
N GLU A 21 -0.63 13.98 -29.37
CA GLU A 21 -0.21 13.44 -30.66
C GLU A 21 -1.40 13.19 -31.61
N ASP A 22 -2.52 12.68 -31.09
CA ASP A 22 -3.66 12.27 -31.93
C ASP A 22 -4.58 13.42 -32.37
N GLY A 23 -4.43 14.64 -31.81
CA GLY A 23 -5.23 15.83 -32.18
C GLY A 23 -6.75 15.68 -31.99
N ARG A 24 -7.22 14.53 -31.49
CA ARG A 24 -8.63 14.17 -31.39
C ARG A 24 -9.16 14.68 -30.05
N LYS A 25 -10.09 15.63 -30.12
CA LYS A 25 -10.90 16.08 -28.98
C LYS A 25 -11.89 14.99 -28.60
N GLU A 26 -11.41 13.94 -27.94
CA GLU A 26 -12.29 12.95 -27.34
C GLU A 26 -12.90 13.57 -26.09
N ASN A 27 -14.21 13.86 -26.14
CA ASN A 27 -14.97 14.56 -25.09
C ASN A 27 -15.21 13.72 -23.82
N THR A 28 -14.60 12.54 -23.71
CA THR A 28 -14.72 11.67 -22.54
C THR A 28 -13.52 11.89 -21.62
N LEU A 29 -13.75 12.63 -20.53
CA LEU A 29 -12.79 12.82 -19.45
C LEU A 29 -12.77 11.57 -18.56
N GLU A 30 -11.90 10.62 -18.90
CA GLU A 30 -11.56 9.51 -18.01
C GLU A 30 -10.41 9.92 -17.09
N PHE A 31 -10.56 9.66 -15.80
CA PHE A 31 -9.55 9.92 -14.78
C PHE A 31 -9.21 8.63 -14.06
N VAL A 32 -7.91 8.43 -13.83
CA VAL A 32 -7.41 7.31 -13.03
C VAL A 32 -6.94 7.87 -11.70
N VAL A 33 -7.56 7.44 -10.60
CA VAL A 33 -7.28 7.98 -9.28
C VAL A 33 -6.84 6.86 -8.34
N PRO A 34 -5.72 7.00 -7.62
CA PRO A 34 -5.30 5.99 -6.66
C PRO A 34 -6.19 6.04 -5.41
N VAL A 35 -6.80 4.92 -5.06
CA VAL A 35 -7.59 4.77 -3.83
C VAL A 35 -6.87 3.87 -2.85
N MET A 36 -6.67 4.35 -1.63
CA MET A 36 -6.08 3.58 -0.54
C MET A 36 -7.16 2.67 0.06
N ASN A 37 -6.96 1.34 -0.01
CA ASN A 37 -7.89 0.36 0.54
C ASN A 37 -7.82 0.24 2.08
N ILE A 38 -7.81 1.37 2.76
CA ILE A 38 -7.88 1.53 4.20
C ILE A 38 -8.68 2.80 4.49
N ARG A 39 -9.23 2.93 5.70
CA ARG A 39 -9.81 4.22 6.11
C ARG A 39 -8.73 5.26 6.35
N ARG A 40 -9.00 6.55 6.09
CA ARG A 40 -8.01 7.64 6.31
C ARG A 40 -7.38 7.60 7.70
N GLY A 41 -8.20 7.48 8.75
CA GLY A 41 -7.72 7.38 10.13
C GLY A 41 -6.91 6.11 10.45
N LYS A 42 -6.92 5.08 9.60
CA LYS A 42 -6.07 3.89 9.74
C LYS A 42 -4.68 4.08 9.12
N MET A 43 -4.44 5.18 8.41
CA MET A 43 -3.12 5.54 7.90
C MET A 43 -2.08 5.73 9.02
N TRP A 44 -2.52 6.00 10.26
CA TRP A 44 -1.69 5.98 11.46
C TRP A 44 -0.90 4.67 11.66
N LYS A 45 -1.42 3.53 11.19
CA LYS A 45 -0.72 2.24 11.25
C LYS A 45 0.27 2.03 10.10
N GLN A 46 0.25 2.91 9.10
CA GLN A 46 1.04 2.83 7.88
C GLN A 46 2.07 3.96 7.85
N ARG A 47 2.83 4.11 8.94
CA ARG A 47 3.70 5.27 9.20
C ARG A 47 4.76 5.48 8.12
N GLN A 48 5.33 4.40 7.59
CA GLN A 48 6.34 4.46 6.52
C GLN A 48 5.76 5.09 5.25
N ALA A 49 4.56 4.66 4.84
CA ALA A 49 3.87 5.23 3.68
C ALA A 49 3.45 6.68 3.94
N ALA A 50 2.92 6.98 5.13
CA ALA A 50 2.49 8.33 5.49
C ALA A 50 3.68 9.31 5.52
N TRP A 51 4.80 8.86 6.08
CA TRP A 51 6.04 9.62 6.12
C TRP A 51 6.57 9.83 4.70
N LEU A 52 6.63 8.78 3.89
CA LEU A 52 7.10 8.88 2.52
C LEU A 52 6.27 9.91 1.74
N PHE A 53 4.94 9.84 1.82
CA PHE A 53 4.05 10.79 1.13
C PHE A 53 4.29 12.22 1.58
N HIS A 54 4.37 12.47 2.89
CA HIS A 54 4.71 13.79 3.41
C HIS A 54 6.10 14.26 2.93
N HIS A 55 7.09 13.38 3.01
CA HIS A 55 8.48 13.69 2.72
C HIS A 55 8.75 13.95 1.23
N VAL A 56 7.97 13.35 0.32
CA VAL A 56 8.02 13.69 -1.12
C VAL A 56 7.13 14.87 -1.49
N GLY A 57 6.43 15.47 -0.53
CA GLY A 57 5.53 16.60 -0.75
C GLY A 57 4.22 16.22 -1.44
N LEU A 58 3.78 14.96 -1.35
CA LEU A 58 2.43 14.60 -1.80
C LEU A 58 1.41 15.25 -0.86
N ASP A 59 0.54 16.07 -1.44
CA ASP A 59 -0.59 16.61 -0.71
C ASP A 59 -1.53 15.47 -0.32
N ALA A 60 -1.67 15.26 0.98
CA ALA A 60 -2.48 14.18 1.51
C ALA A 60 -3.98 14.46 1.43
N THR A 61 -4.41 15.71 1.17
CA THR A 61 -5.82 15.97 0.84
C THR A 61 -6.20 15.47 -0.55
N SER A 62 -5.22 15.33 -1.44
CA SER A 62 -5.37 14.76 -2.78
C SER A 62 -5.39 13.21 -2.80
N LEU A 63 -5.16 12.55 -1.66
CA LEU A 63 -5.24 11.09 -1.55
C LEU A 63 -6.66 10.66 -1.21
N LEU A 64 -7.23 9.72 -1.97
CA LEU A 64 -8.54 9.12 -1.68
C LEU A 64 -8.40 7.86 -0.84
N PHE A 65 -9.27 7.71 0.15
CA PHE A 65 -9.35 6.52 1.01
C PHE A 65 -10.68 5.77 0.79
N SER A 66 -10.72 4.50 1.18
CA SER A 66 -11.88 3.63 0.90
C SER A 66 -13.19 4.11 1.53
N ASN A 67 -13.13 4.89 2.60
CA ASN A 67 -14.32 5.47 3.25
C ASN A 67 -14.74 6.84 2.68
N GLU A 68 -14.10 7.30 1.62
CA GLU A 68 -14.29 8.65 1.04
C GLU A 68 -14.79 8.58 -0.40
N VAL A 69 -14.85 7.37 -0.96
CA VAL A 69 -15.34 7.11 -2.31
C VAL A 69 -16.64 6.32 -2.17
N ASP A 70 -17.72 6.88 -2.71
CA ASP A 70 -19.00 6.18 -2.82
C ASP A 70 -18.96 5.21 -4.02
N LEU A 71 -18.31 4.06 -3.80
CA LEU A 71 -18.15 3.04 -4.82
C LEU A 71 -19.51 2.48 -5.27
N GLU A 72 -20.48 2.37 -4.36
CA GLU A 72 -21.79 1.79 -4.65
C GLU A 72 -22.56 2.64 -5.66
N THR A 73 -22.73 3.94 -5.38
CA THR A 73 -23.43 4.85 -6.29
C THR A 73 -22.73 4.93 -7.65
N LEU A 74 -21.40 5.00 -7.66
CA LEU A 74 -20.61 5.07 -8.90
C LEU A 74 -20.72 3.78 -9.74
N MET A 75 -20.74 2.61 -9.09
CA MET A 75 -20.95 1.32 -9.77
C MET A 75 -22.37 1.24 -10.36
N MET A 76 -23.40 1.64 -9.60
CA MET A 76 -24.79 1.64 -10.06
C MET A 76 -25.02 2.60 -11.23
N ALA A 77 -24.35 3.76 -11.21
CA ALA A 77 -24.36 4.72 -12.31
C ALA A 77 -23.52 4.28 -13.54
N LYS A 78 -22.78 3.15 -13.45
CA LYS A 78 -21.83 2.68 -14.48
C LYS A 78 -20.75 3.71 -14.83
N GLN A 79 -20.33 4.50 -13.84
CA GLN A 79 -19.33 5.57 -13.99
C GLN A 79 -17.96 5.18 -13.43
N LEU A 80 -17.78 3.91 -13.03
CA LEU A 80 -16.57 3.45 -12.38
C LEU A 80 -16.10 2.11 -12.94
N SER A 81 -14.79 2.02 -13.17
CA SER A 81 -14.04 0.79 -13.38
C SER A 81 -13.00 0.68 -12.27
N ILE A 82 -12.95 -0.46 -11.57
CA ILE A 82 -12.03 -0.69 -10.45
C ILE A 82 -10.93 -1.64 -10.91
N LEU A 83 -9.68 -1.28 -10.63
CA LEU A 83 -8.50 -2.11 -10.84
C LEU A 83 -7.78 -2.32 -9.51
N ILE A 84 -7.52 -3.58 -9.17
CA ILE A 84 -6.83 -3.97 -7.94
C ILE A 84 -5.35 -4.15 -8.24
N VAL A 85 -4.49 -3.40 -7.53
CA VAL A 85 -3.04 -3.58 -7.61
C VAL A 85 -2.64 -4.90 -6.95
N GLY A 86 -1.87 -5.72 -7.69
CA GLY A 86 -1.45 -7.06 -7.31
C GLY A 86 -2.39 -8.16 -7.80
N GLU A 87 -3.63 -7.83 -8.19
CA GLU A 87 -4.63 -8.80 -8.65
C GLU A 87 -5.10 -8.56 -10.09
N ASP A 88 -5.33 -7.32 -10.52
CA ASP A 88 -5.70 -6.99 -11.90
C ASP A 88 -4.48 -6.42 -12.66
N ILE A 89 -3.76 -5.52 -11.99
CA ILE A 89 -2.59 -4.82 -12.51
C ILE A 89 -1.37 -5.08 -11.63
N LEU A 90 -0.17 -4.96 -12.19
CA LEU A 90 1.10 -5.11 -11.46
C LEU A 90 1.23 -6.44 -10.69
N LYS A 91 0.77 -7.54 -11.29
CA LYS A 91 0.89 -8.89 -10.71
C LYS A 91 2.36 -9.31 -10.68
N THR A 92 2.87 -9.63 -9.50
CA THR A 92 4.22 -10.19 -9.34
C THR A 92 4.17 -11.69 -9.56
N ASN A 93 4.51 -12.18 -10.75
CA ASN A 93 4.49 -13.61 -11.09
C ASN A 93 5.65 -14.41 -10.42
N GLY A 94 6.17 -13.94 -9.28
CA GLY A 94 7.36 -14.49 -8.62
C GLY A 94 8.70 -14.08 -9.24
N GLU A 95 8.71 -13.32 -10.33
CA GLU A 95 9.94 -12.81 -10.97
C GLU A 95 10.51 -11.55 -10.31
N VAL A 96 9.68 -10.82 -9.57
CA VAL A 96 10.00 -9.56 -8.89
C VAL A 96 9.30 -9.52 -7.54
N ALA A 97 9.89 -8.83 -6.57
CA ALA A 97 9.29 -8.66 -5.26
C ALA A 97 8.34 -7.47 -5.18
N SER A 98 8.55 -6.42 -5.99
CA SER A 98 7.75 -5.19 -5.92
C SER A 98 6.94 -4.92 -7.18
N GLY A 99 5.69 -4.47 -6.99
CA GLY A 99 4.89 -3.88 -8.09
C GLY A 99 5.51 -2.59 -8.64
N CYS A 100 6.33 -1.88 -7.86
CA CYS A 100 7.06 -0.71 -8.34
C CYS A 100 8.16 -1.07 -9.34
N THR A 101 8.77 -2.26 -9.22
CA THR A 101 9.71 -2.80 -10.21
C THR A 101 9.02 -3.01 -11.56
N ILE A 102 7.81 -3.59 -11.55
CA ILE A 102 7.00 -3.76 -12.78
C ILE A 102 6.70 -2.41 -13.43
N LEU A 103 6.37 -1.38 -12.63
CA LEU A 103 6.15 -0.03 -13.15
C LEU A 103 7.41 0.55 -13.81
N THR A 104 8.55 0.47 -13.15
CA THR A 104 9.82 0.91 -13.72
C THR A 104 10.11 0.19 -15.03
N ASP A 105 9.92 -1.12 -15.03
CA ASP A 105 10.11 -2.00 -16.19
C ASP A 105 9.18 -1.67 -17.37
N ASN A 106 7.94 -1.28 -17.11
CA ASN A 106 6.96 -0.97 -18.15
C ASN A 106 7.20 0.38 -18.83
N TYR A 107 7.96 1.28 -18.19
CA TYR A 107 8.15 2.67 -18.65
C TYR A 107 9.61 3.00 -18.96
N CYS A 108 10.58 2.12 -18.65
CA CYS A 108 12.00 2.44 -18.82
C CYS A 108 12.42 2.60 -20.28
N GLU A 109 11.81 1.88 -21.22
CA GLU A 109 12.13 2.00 -22.65
C GLU A 109 11.32 3.10 -23.34
N ASP A 110 10.00 3.10 -23.13
CA ASP A 110 9.07 3.91 -23.92
C ASP A 110 8.84 5.33 -23.34
N ALA A 111 9.12 5.55 -22.05
CA ALA A 111 8.76 6.78 -21.34
C ALA A 111 9.72 7.05 -20.16
N TYR A 112 11.02 6.94 -20.42
CA TYR A 112 12.08 7.12 -19.42
C TYR A 112 12.10 8.51 -18.79
N ASP A 113 11.70 9.53 -19.54
CA ASP A 113 11.56 10.92 -19.10
C ASP A 113 10.58 11.06 -17.94
N LEU A 114 9.45 10.34 -17.98
CA LEU A 114 8.49 10.30 -16.88
C LEU A 114 9.13 9.70 -15.62
N LEU A 115 9.95 8.64 -15.77
CA LEU A 115 10.67 8.03 -14.64
C LEU A 115 11.75 8.94 -14.03
N GLN A 116 12.20 9.97 -14.75
CA GLN A 116 13.16 10.95 -14.21
C GLN A 116 12.50 12.01 -13.31
N MET A 117 11.17 12.06 -13.24
CA MET A 117 10.50 13.01 -12.35
C MET A 117 10.87 12.73 -10.87
N PRO A 118 11.43 13.72 -10.13
CA PRO A 118 12.04 13.46 -8.82
C PRO A 118 11.11 12.78 -7.80
N ILE A 119 9.85 13.21 -7.73
CA ILE A 119 8.85 12.65 -6.82
C ILE A 119 8.54 11.20 -7.19
N LEU A 120 8.25 10.93 -8.47
CA LEU A 120 7.93 9.59 -8.95
C LEU A 120 9.12 8.64 -8.74
N LYS A 121 10.32 9.08 -9.12
CA LYS A 121 11.57 8.33 -8.97
C LYS A 121 11.80 7.90 -7.52
N LYS A 122 11.61 8.84 -6.58
CA LYS A 122 11.75 8.58 -5.13
C LYS A 122 10.67 7.67 -4.59
N LEU A 123 9.42 7.82 -5.03
CA LEU A 123 8.32 6.94 -4.66
C LEU A 123 8.56 5.51 -5.13
N LEU A 124 8.86 5.31 -6.42
CA LEU A 124 9.16 4.00 -6.99
C LEU A 124 10.34 3.34 -6.26
N LEU A 125 11.43 4.06 -6.05
CA LEU A 125 12.59 3.56 -5.33
C LEU A 125 12.22 3.13 -3.91
N ALA A 126 11.53 3.99 -3.15
CA ALA A 126 11.10 3.67 -1.79
C ALA A 126 10.17 2.43 -1.74
N GLY A 127 9.25 2.30 -2.70
CA GLY A 127 8.38 1.14 -2.82
C GLY A 127 9.15 -0.17 -3.01
N ILE A 128 10.13 -0.18 -3.92
CA ILE A 128 10.98 -1.35 -4.15
C ILE A 128 11.80 -1.69 -2.90
N LEU A 129 12.38 -0.69 -2.23
CA LEU A 129 13.19 -0.92 -1.04
C LEU A 129 12.38 -1.45 0.14
N LEU A 130 11.14 -0.99 0.33
CA LEU A 130 10.26 -1.51 1.38
C LEU A 130 9.88 -2.98 1.11
N ASP A 131 9.47 -3.30 -0.12
CA ASP A 131 9.03 -4.65 -0.49
C ASP A 131 10.18 -5.67 -0.46
N THR A 132 11.40 -5.23 -0.76
CA THR A 132 12.61 -6.07 -0.82
C THR A 132 13.43 -6.07 0.47
N GLN A 133 13.04 -5.25 1.45
CA GLN A 133 13.86 -4.95 2.64
C GLN A 133 15.29 -4.53 2.25
N ASN A 134 15.40 -3.50 1.40
CA ASN A 134 16.65 -2.98 0.85
C ASN A 134 17.46 -4.04 0.07
N LEU A 135 16.79 -4.80 -0.80
CA LEU A 135 17.38 -5.88 -1.60
C LEU A 135 18.06 -6.96 -0.73
N SER A 136 17.47 -7.27 0.42
CA SER A 136 17.97 -8.34 1.29
C SER A 136 17.89 -9.69 0.58
N THR A 137 18.96 -10.48 0.62
CA THR A 137 19.01 -11.78 -0.07
C THR A 137 17.96 -12.73 0.50
N SER A 138 16.97 -13.09 -0.31
CA SER A 138 15.97 -14.11 0.02
C SER A 138 16.20 -15.37 -0.80
N PRO A 139 16.23 -16.57 -0.18
CA PRO A 139 16.40 -17.83 -0.91
C PRO A 139 15.17 -18.21 -1.75
N LYS A 140 14.04 -17.50 -1.60
CA LYS A 140 12.75 -17.87 -2.21
C LYS A 140 12.42 -17.08 -3.49
N LEU A 141 13.04 -15.91 -3.70
CA LEU A 141 12.73 -15.01 -4.81
C LEU A 141 14.02 -14.37 -5.33
N SER A 142 14.21 -14.40 -6.65
CA SER A 142 15.27 -13.63 -7.29
C SER A 142 14.93 -12.14 -7.23
N MET A 143 15.85 -11.32 -6.70
CA MET A 143 15.72 -9.87 -6.66
C MET A 143 16.52 -9.18 -7.78
N ALA A 144 16.94 -9.91 -8.81
CA ALA A 144 17.80 -9.37 -9.86
C ALA A 144 17.14 -8.18 -10.60
N ARG A 145 15.88 -8.33 -10.99
CA ARG A 145 15.12 -7.26 -11.65
C ARG A 145 14.82 -6.09 -10.72
N ASP A 146 14.53 -6.36 -9.44
CA ASP A 146 14.38 -5.30 -8.43
C ASP A 146 15.69 -4.51 -8.28
N ALA A 147 16.85 -5.17 -8.30
CA ALA A 147 18.16 -4.53 -8.24
C ALA A 147 18.47 -3.69 -9.49
N GLU A 148 18.12 -4.17 -10.68
CA GLU A 148 18.22 -3.41 -11.94
C GLU A 148 17.36 -2.14 -11.90
N ALA A 149 16.10 -2.26 -11.47
CA ALA A 149 15.20 -1.12 -11.32
C ALA A 149 15.72 -0.10 -10.29
N VAL A 150 16.21 -0.56 -9.14
CA VAL A 150 16.86 0.30 -8.13
C VAL A 150 18.06 1.03 -8.73
N GLN A 151 18.89 0.36 -9.52
CA GLN A 151 20.06 0.97 -10.16
C GLN A 151 19.65 2.09 -11.12
N LEU A 152 18.65 1.85 -11.98
CA LEU A 152 18.10 2.85 -12.90
C LEU A 152 17.50 4.05 -12.17
N LEU A 153 16.70 3.80 -11.12
CA LEU A 153 16.09 4.85 -10.32
C LEU A 153 17.11 5.58 -9.42
N SER A 154 18.32 5.04 -9.27
CA SER A 154 19.40 5.68 -8.50
C SER A 154 20.36 6.49 -9.36
N VAL A 155 20.25 6.44 -10.70
CA VAL A 155 21.11 7.22 -11.61
C VAL A 155 21.08 8.70 -11.21
N ALA A 156 22.25 9.33 -11.15
CA ALA A 156 22.46 10.72 -10.73
C ALA A 156 22.02 11.06 -9.28
N SER A 157 21.80 10.05 -8.43
CA SER A 157 21.61 10.26 -6.99
C SER A 157 22.95 10.35 -6.27
N ALA A 158 22.96 10.92 -5.06
CA ALA A 158 24.14 10.94 -4.22
C ALA A 158 24.64 9.51 -3.89
N PRO A 159 25.94 9.32 -3.64
CA PRO A 159 26.45 8.06 -3.11
C PRO A 159 25.66 7.63 -1.87
N ASN A 160 25.43 6.33 -1.70
CA ASN A 160 24.67 5.73 -0.59
C ASN A 160 23.19 6.16 -0.48
N TYR A 161 22.65 6.93 -1.44
CA TYR A 161 21.28 7.42 -1.40
C TYR A 161 20.24 6.33 -1.13
N ARG A 162 20.41 5.14 -1.74
CA ARG A 162 19.55 3.97 -1.50
C ARG A 162 19.45 3.61 -0.02
N ASN A 163 20.60 3.45 0.65
CA ASN A 163 20.66 3.04 2.05
C ASN A 163 20.14 4.17 2.94
N THR A 164 20.54 5.42 2.69
CA THR A 164 20.04 6.58 3.44
C THR A 164 18.51 6.71 3.34
N LEU A 165 17.94 6.52 2.14
CA LEU A 165 16.49 6.54 1.96
C LEU A 165 15.81 5.40 2.72
N PHE A 166 16.36 4.19 2.67
CA PHE A 166 15.81 3.05 3.40
C PHE A 166 15.89 3.26 4.93
N ASP A 167 17.00 3.75 5.45
CA ASP A 167 17.17 4.05 6.87
C ASP A 167 16.16 5.09 7.33
N GLN A 168 15.93 6.14 6.55
CA GLN A 168 14.88 7.12 6.81
C GLN A 168 13.48 6.48 6.81
N LEU A 169 13.19 5.57 5.86
CA LEU A 169 11.90 4.86 5.82
C LEU A 169 11.69 3.93 7.02
N MET A 170 12.76 3.37 7.58
CA MET A 170 12.73 2.43 8.71
C MET A 170 12.82 3.13 10.06
N GLN A 171 13.25 4.39 10.11
CA GLN A 171 13.38 5.14 11.34
C GLN A 171 12.03 5.25 12.07
N ASP A 172 12.03 5.13 13.40
CA ASP A 172 10.84 5.38 14.20
C ASP A 172 10.52 6.88 14.11
N GLN A 173 9.54 7.22 13.29
CA GLN A 173 9.14 8.60 12.94
C GLN A 173 8.44 9.31 14.11
N ARG A 174 9.02 9.30 15.31
CA ARG A 174 8.47 9.91 16.54
C ARG A 174 8.75 11.40 16.62
N ASP A 175 9.20 12.02 15.53
CA ASP A 175 9.38 13.46 15.49
C ASP A 175 8.04 14.15 15.77
N ASN A 176 8.03 15.05 16.75
CA ASN A 176 6.88 15.88 17.08
C ASN A 176 6.35 16.64 15.86
N SER A 177 7.25 17.05 14.94
CA SER A 177 6.87 17.75 13.71
C SER A 177 6.01 16.85 12.80
N PHE A 178 6.42 15.60 12.61
CA PHE A 178 5.72 14.64 11.78
C PHE A 178 4.44 14.12 12.46
N PHE A 179 4.45 13.97 13.79
CA PHE A 179 3.25 13.63 14.55
C PHE A 179 2.13 14.66 14.34
N GLU A 180 2.44 15.95 14.39
CA GLU A 180 1.48 17.01 14.11
C GLU A 180 0.96 16.96 12.68
N VAL A 181 1.81 16.64 11.71
CA VAL A 181 1.40 16.40 10.33
C VAL A 181 0.41 15.23 10.25
N LEU A 182 0.69 14.11 10.91
CA LEU A 182 -0.21 12.96 10.95
C LEU A 182 -1.57 13.32 11.55
N ARG A 183 -1.57 14.06 12.65
CA ARG A 183 -2.80 14.49 13.33
C ARG A 183 -3.66 15.40 12.47
N ARG A 184 -3.06 16.36 11.79
CA ARG A 184 -3.77 17.27 10.88
C ARG A 184 -4.32 16.54 9.66
N THR A 185 -3.57 15.59 9.14
CA THR A 185 -3.85 14.94 7.86
C THR A 185 -4.78 13.74 7.98
N TYR A 186 -4.61 12.92 9.03
CA TYR A 186 -5.26 11.63 9.19
C TYR A 186 -6.14 11.57 10.45
N GLY A 187 -6.31 12.68 11.17
CA GLY A 187 -7.16 12.77 12.35
C GLY A 187 -6.48 12.27 13.62
N LYS A 188 -7.26 12.00 14.67
CA LYS A 188 -6.72 11.60 15.99
C LYS A 188 -6.02 10.23 15.93
N PRO A 189 -4.92 10.03 16.67
CA PRO A 189 -4.30 8.71 16.78
C PRO A 189 -5.28 7.70 17.42
N PRO A 190 -5.23 6.42 17.02
CA PRO A 190 -5.92 5.34 17.72
C PRO A 190 -5.49 5.29 19.19
N SER A 191 -6.43 4.97 20.08
CA SER A 191 -6.21 4.86 21.54
C SER A 191 -5.08 3.89 21.93
N ASP A 192 -4.84 2.87 21.10
CA ASP A 192 -3.82 1.86 21.34
C ASP A 192 -2.39 2.34 21.00
N ILE A 193 -2.24 3.48 20.32
CA ILE A 193 -0.91 4.03 20.06
C ILE A 193 -0.52 4.86 21.27
N ASN A 194 0.19 4.22 22.21
CA ASN A 194 0.70 4.90 23.39
C ASN A 194 1.79 5.90 23.00
N TRP A 195 1.37 7.14 22.79
CA TRP A 195 2.22 8.30 22.72
C TRP A 195 2.16 8.95 24.09
N ASP A 196 2.90 8.39 25.06
CA ASP A 196 3.29 9.14 26.25
C ASP A 196 4.22 10.26 25.78
N ILE A 197 3.60 11.33 25.26
CA ILE A 197 4.24 12.62 25.14
C ILE A 197 4.54 12.99 26.59
N GLY A 198 5.81 13.10 26.93
CA GLY A 198 6.25 13.61 28.21
C GLY A 198 5.84 15.07 28.39
N GLU A 199 4.54 15.33 28.53
CA GLU A 199 4.02 16.54 29.11
C GLU A 199 4.10 16.36 30.63
N GLY A 200 5.30 16.61 31.16
CA GLY A 200 5.42 17.00 32.55
C GLY A 200 4.61 18.27 32.78
N LYS A 201 3.39 18.11 33.27
CA LYS A 201 2.69 19.06 34.14
C LYS A 201 1.55 18.35 34.85
N GLU A 202 1.84 17.97 36.09
CA GLU A 202 0.81 17.75 37.10
C GLU A 202 -0.16 18.94 37.07
N SER A 203 -1.40 18.69 36.65
CA SER A 203 -2.54 19.47 37.12
C SER A 203 -3.40 18.51 37.94
N ARG A 204 -3.03 18.40 39.22
CA ARG A 204 -3.98 18.02 40.26
C ARG A 204 -5.07 19.08 40.28
N SER A 205 -6.25 18.76 39.77
CA SER A 205 -7.48 19.42 40.18
C SER A 205 -8.52 18.36 40.51
N SER A 206 -8.80 18.27 41.80
CA SER A 206 -9.78 17.39 42.43
C SER A 206 -11.13 17.39 41.71
N GLU A 207 -11.60 16.22 41.30
CA GLU A 207 -13.02 16.02 41.09
C GLU A 207 -13.65 15.54 42.40
N LYS A 208 -14.43 16.47 42.94
CA LYS A 208 -15.23 16.37 44.14
C LYS A 208 -16.41 15.44 43.86
N ILE A 209 -16.44 14.33 44.58
CA ILE A 209 -17.56 13.38 44.67
C ILE A 209 -18.84 14.15 45.01
N THR A 210 -19.86 14.01 44.18
CA THR A 210 -21.25 14.34 44.56
C THR A 210 -22.16 13.25 44.02
N SER A 211 -22.42 12.25 44.84
CA SER A 211 -23.44 11.22 44.64
C SER A 211 -24.68 11.62 45.44
N ASN A 212 -25.77 11.94 44.76
CA ASN A 212 -27.10 12.04 45.37
C ASN A 212 -27.80 10.69 45.31
N GLU A 213 -28.27 10.26 46.49
CA GLU A 213 -29.55 9.60 46.81
C GLU A 213 -29.99 8.35 46.01
N ALA A 214 -30.65 7.34 46.57
CA ALA A 214 -30.94 6.87 47.92
C ALA A 214 -31.63 5.50 47.73
N LEU A 215 -31.39 4.58 48.68
CA LEU A 215 -32.22 3.47 49.20
C LEU A 215 -33.39 2.93 48.34
N VAL A 216 -33.56 1.60 48.21
CA VAL A 216 -34.23 0.74 49.23
C VAL A 216 -33.82 -0.74 49.11
N SER A 217 -33.75 -1.37 50.29
CA SER A 217 -33.51 -2.77 50.71
C SER A 217 -34.47 -3.81 50.09
N SER A 218 -34.35 -5.14 50.22
CA SER A 218 -33.94 -6.02 51.34
C SER A 218 -33.93 -7.50 50.91
N ASP A 219 -33.04 -8.31 51.53
CA ASP A 219 -33.16 -9.72 52.01
C ASP A 219 -33.54 -10.87 51.03
N ASP A 220 -33.09 -12.14 51.11
CA ASP A 220 -32.36 -12.92 52.12
C ASP A 220 -31.83 -14.26 51.49
N LYS A 221 -30.69 -14.76 52.01
CA LYS A 221 -30.21 -16.15 52.25
C LYS A 221 -30.12 -17.34 51.24
N LYS A 222 -28.90 -17.94 51.29
CA LYS A 222 -28.46 -19.38 51.34
C LYS A 222 -28.53 -20.26 50.06
N GLN A 223 -27.38 -20.72 49.53
CA GLN A 223 -26.65 -21.98 49.81
C GLN A 223 -27.45 -23.27 49.51
N ASP A 224 -27.02 -24.07 48.53
CA ASP A 224 -26.40 -25.40 48.78
C ASP A 224 -25.80 -26.03 47.51
N GLU A 225 -24.80 -26.90 47.70
CA GLU A 225 -24.14 -27.75 46.72
C GLU A 225 -25.02 -28.97 46.32
N THR A 226 -24.85 -29.52 45.12
CA THR A 226 -24.70 -30.98 44.87
C THR A 226 -24.55 -31.34 43.38
N ASN A 227 -23.43 -32.01 43.09
CA ASN A 227 -23.22 -33.23 42.29
C ASN A 227 -24.07 -33.53 41.03
N ASP A 228 -23.33 -33.80 39.94
CA ASP A 228 -23.21 -35.12 39.26
C ASP A 228 -23.47 -35.21 37.73
N ALA A 229 -22.45 -35.81 37.09
CA ALA A 229 -22.44 -36.78 35.99
C ALA A 229 -23.03 -36.50 34.59
N ARG A 230 -22.15 -36.72 33.58
CA ARG A 230 -22.35 -37.37 32.25
C ARG A 230 -23.49 -36.80 31.36
N THR A 231 -23.29 -36.46 30.07
CA THR A 231 -22.77 -37.30 28.99
C THR A 231 -22.67 -36.50 27.68
N LYS A 232 -21.83 -37.02 26.76
CA LYS A 232 -21.41 -36.55 25.43
C LYS A 232 -22.52 -36.28 24.39
N LYS A 233 -22.24 -35.36 23.45
CA LYS A 233 -22.56 -35.40 22.00
C LYS A 233 -21.78 -34.27 21.28
N VAL A 234 -20.60 -34.49 20.71
CA VAL A 234 -20.26 -35.08 19.39
C VAL A 234 -20.94 -34.38 18.20
N SER A 235 -20.14 -33.57 17.50
CA SER A 235 -20.33 -33.05 16.14
C SER A 235 -20.02 -34.12 15.09
N PRO A 236 -20.72 -34.17 13.94
CA PRO A 236 -20.30 -35.01 12.82
C PRO A 236 -19.49 -34.21 11.77
N ILE A 237 -18.40 -34.83 11.32
CA ILE A 237 -17.64 -34.54 10.10
C ILE A 237 -18.05 -35.56 9.04
N LEU A 238 -18.32 -35.11 7.80
CA LEU A 238 -18.12 -35.86 6.53
C LEU A 238 -18.41 -34.88 5.36
N GLY A 239 -17.70 -34.80 4.23
CA GLY A 239 -16.56 -35.52 3.69
C GLY A 239 -16.13 -34.90 2.33
N LYS A 240 -14.91 -35.25 1.90
CA LYS A 240 -14.30 -34.95 0.59
C LYS A 240 -15.08 -35.57 -0.59
N PRO A 241 -14.84 -35.07 -1.82
CA PRO A 241 -14.29 -35.99 -2.84
C PRO A 241 -13.15 -35.39 -3.69
N THR A 242 -12.30 -36.29 -4.20
CA THR A 242 -11.22 -36.10 -5.19
C THR A 242 -11.63 -36.69 -6.57
N PRO A 243 -10.90 -36.49 -7.69
CA PRO A 243 -11.48 -36.07 -8.98
C PRO A 243 -11.20 -37.02 -10.17
N SER A 244 -11.80 -36.71 -11.34
CA SER A 244 -11.27 -36.77 -12.73
C SER A 244 -12.37 -37.07 -13.77
N PRO A 245 -12.16 -36.93 -15.10
CA PRO A 245 -11.60 -35.79 -15.84
C PRO A 245 -12.47 -35.43 -17.09
N ALA A 246 -12.43 -34.18 -17.58
CA ALA A 246 -12.91 -33.89 -18.94
C ALA A 246 -12.16 -32.72 -19.60
N LYS A 247 -11.88 -32.94 -20.90
CA LYS A 247 -11.08 -32.18 -21.85
C LYS A 247 -11.45 -30.69 -21.97
N ALA A 248 -10.43 -29.83 -22.08
CA ALA A 248 -10.53 -28.59 -22.84
C ALA A 248 -9.18 -28.26 -23.50
N THR A 249 -9.24 -28.05 -24.81
CA THR A 249 -8.19 -27.59 -25.72
C THR A 249 -7.68 -26.18 -25.35
N PRO A 250 -6.37 -25.87 -25.45
CA PRO A 250 -5.88 -24.53 -25.22
C PRO A 250 -5.79 -23.74 -26.53
N THR A 251 -6.63 -22.73 -26.70
CA THR A 251 -6.41 -21.66 -27.66
C THR A 251 -5.47 -20.65 -27.02
N LYS A 252 -4.25 -20.54 -27.57
CA LYS A 252 -3.22 -19.59 -27.14
C LYS A 252 -3.66 -18.16 -27.43
N ALA A 253 -3.74 -17.32 -26.40
CA ALA A 253 -3.54 -15.88 -26.54
C ALA A 253 -2.13 -15.57 -26.02
N ASN A 254 -1.24 -15.19 -26.93
CA ASN A 254 0.12 -14.77 -26.60
C ASN A 254 0.08 -13.36 -26.00
N ASP A 255 0.55 -13.22 -24.76
CA ASP A 255 0.86 -11.95 -24.12
C ASP A 255 2.30 -11.53 -24.51
N PRO A 256 2.55 -10.37 -25.13
CA PRO A 256 3.85 -10.02 -25.71
C PRO A 256 4.79 -9.28 -24.73
N SER A 257 4.74 -9.58 -23.43
CA SER A 257 5.55 -8.86 -22.42
C SER A 257 6.90 -9.52 -22.07
N ARG A 258 7.20 -10.70 -22.62
CA ARG A 258 8.28 -11.56 -22.11
C ARG A 258 9.72 -11.25 -22.58
N GLY A 259 10.06 -10.05 -23.08
CA GLY A 259 11.39 -9.88 -23.68
C GLY A 259 11.98 -8.48 -23.86
N LYS A 260 11.35 -7.40 -23.40
CA LYS A 260 11.81 -6.05 -23.75
C LYS A 260 13.07 -5.63 -22.96
N ASN A 261 13.08 -5.85 -21.65
CA ASN A 261 13.94 -5.03 -20.77
C ASN A 261 15.42 -5.44 -20.66
N ARG A 262 15.82 -6.66 -21.08
CA ARG A 262 17.22 -7.11 -20.92
C ARG A 262 18.23 -6.24 -21.69
N ASN A 263 17.79 -5.64 -22.79
CA ASN A 263 18.68 -4.89 -23.67
C ASN A 263 18.80 -3.41 -23.27
N PHE A 264 17.78 -2.84 -22.63
CA PHE A 264 17.79 -1.45 -22.20
C PHE A 264 18.82 -1.18 -21.10
N PHE A 265 18.83 -1.98 -20.03
CA PHE A 265 19.81 -1.82 -18.95
C PHE A 265 21.25 -2.01 -19.45
N ALA A 266 21.49 -2.99 -20.33
CA ALA A 266 22.79 -3.19 -20.95
C ALA A 266 23.23 -1.98 -21.80
N LYS A 267 22.31 -1.35 -22.52
CA LYS A 267 22.58 -0.15 -23.33
C LYS A 267 22.83 1.09 -22.45
N LEU A 268 22.02 1.29 -21.41
CA LEU A 268 22.10 2.46 -20.54
C LEU A 268 23.36 2.46 -19.66
N PHE A 269 23.79 1.28 -19.21
CA PHE A 269 24.94 1.13 -18.31
C PHE A 269 26.21 0.61 -19.01
N GLY A 270 26.19 0.44 -20.33
CA GLY A 270 27.38 0.12 -21.12
C GLY A 270 27.89 -1.32 -20.98
N PHE A 271 27.02 -2.27 -20.62
CA PHE A 271 27.37 -3.70 -20.48
C PHE A 271 27.15 -4.52 -21.76
N GLY A 272 26.81 -3.89 -22.90
CA GLY A 272 26.67 -4.59 -24.19
C GLY A 272 28.02 -4.98 -24.78
N SER A 273 28.19 -6.27 -25.14
CA SER A 273 29.36 -6.76 -25.88
C SER A 273 29.57 -5.94 -27.15
N LYS A 274 30.84 -5.58 -27.41
CA LYS A 274 31.30 -5.22 -28.75
C LYS A 274 31.08 -6.37 -29.73
#